data_AF-A0A7S2BPL2-F1
#
_entry.id   AF-A0A7S2BPL2-F1
#
_cell.length_a   1.000
_cell.length_b   1.000
_cell.length_c   1.000
_cell.angle_alpha   90.00
_cell.angle_beta   90.00
_cell.angle_gamma   90.00
#
_symmetry.space_group_name_H-M   'P 1'
#
loop_
_entity.id
_entity.type
_entity.pdbx_description
1 polymer ?
#
loop_
_entity_poly.entity_id
_entity_poly.type
_entity_poly.pdbx_seq_one_letter_code
_entity_poly.pdbx_strand_id
1 'polypeptide(L)'
;APGGGAVWVSNRGFSAGSNTICLLEMDAVSGALTAAKTCVSSGGTFPRGVALATGETQDYLLVGGQDSENIATFVVEKGSNQLKLAQNLTGVVTPVTFA
;
A
#
# COMPACT_ATOMS: atom_id res chain seq x y z
N ALA A 1 12.15 -8.58 14.37
CA ALA A 1 11.39 -9.08 15.54
C ALA A 1 10.94 -10.50 15.22
N PRO A 2 10.78 -11.41 16.22
CA PRO A 2 10.36 -12.77 15.91
C PRO A 2 8.93 -12.75 15.36
N GLY A 3 8.76 -13.29 14.15
CA GLY A 3 7.62 -14.16 13.85
C GLY A 3 6.50 -13.68 12.94
N GLY A 4 6.52 -12.47 12.36
CA GLY A 4 5.42 -12.04 11.49
C GLY A 4 5.80 -11.19 10.29
N GLY A 5 5.18 -11.46 9.14
CA GLY A 5 5.26 -10.67 7.92
C GLY A 5 4.24 -9.52 7.90
N ALA A 6 4.39 -8.59 6.96
CA ALA A 6 3.45 -7.50 6.74
C ALA A 6 2.74 -7.69 5.39
N VAL A 7 1.43 -7.43 5.38
CA VAL A 7 0.63 -7.41 4.14
C VAL A 7 -0.04 -6.06 4.02
N TRP A 8 0.07 -5.44 2.84
CA TRP A 8 -0.69 -4.24 2.49
C TRP A 8 -1.83 -4.62 1.56
N VAL A 9 -3.03 -4.16 1.90
CA VAL A 9 -4.26 -4.43 1.13
C VAL A 9 -4.83 -3.11 0.64
N SER A 10 -5.11 -3.01 -0.66
CA SER A 10 -5.87 -1.88 -1.20
C SER A 10 -7.37 -2.11 -1.08
N ASN A 11 -8.08 -1.05 -0.68
CA ASN A 11 -9.54 -1.02 -0.70
C ASN A 11 -10.00 0.06 -1.67
N ARG A 12 -10.99 -0.29 -2.49
CA ARG A 12 -11.65 0.63 -3.42
C ARG A 12 -13.04 0.93 -2.89
N GLY A 13 -13.42 2.18 -2.93
CA GLY A 13 -14.78 2.57 -2.58
C GLY A 13 -15.21 3.88 -3.24
N PHE A 14 -16.50 4.14 -3.14
CA PHE A 14 -17.17 5.25 -3.83
C PHE A 14 -17.28 6.51 -2.96
N SER A 15 -16.96 6.42 -1.67
CA SER A 15 -17.04 7.52 -0.72
C SER A 15 -15.68 8.15 -0.45
N ALA A 16 -15.64 9.44 -0.12
CA ALA A 16 -14.42 10.07 0.38
C ALA A 16 -13.89 9.29 1.61
N GLY A 17 -12.59 8.98 1.63
CA GLY A 17 -11.96 8.19 2.69
C GLY A 17 -12.09 6.67 2.56
N SER A 18 -12.83 6.14 1.57
CA SER A 18 -12.95 4.67 1.37
C SER A 18 -11.83 4.05 0.53
N ASN A 19 -11.03 4.88 -0.16
CA ASN A 19 -9.88 4.45 -0.96
C ASN A 19 -8.62 4.40 -0.09
N THR A 20 -8.33 3.24 0.50
CA THR A 20 -7.28 3.08 1.51
C THR A 20 -6.27 2.01 1.16
N ILE A 21 -5.10 2.10 1.81
CA ILE A 21 -4.18 0.97 1.97
C ILE A 21 -4.15 0.60 3.45
N CYS A 22 -4.44 -0.66 3.76
CA CYS A 22 -4.44 -1.17 5.12
C CYS A 22 -3.27 -2.14 5.35
N LEU A 23 -2.63 -2.01 6.50
CA LEU A 23 -1.56 -2.90 6.97
C LEU A 23 -2.15 -3.99 7.85
N LEU A 24 -1.92 -5.25 7.50
CA LEU A 24 -2.24 -6.44 8.28
C LEU A 24 -0.93 -7.09 8.75
N GLU A 25 -0.96 -7.73 9.91
CA GLU A 25 0.15 -8.59 10.35
C GLU A 25 -0.13 -10.02 9.91
N MET A 26 0.90 -10.73 9.46
CA MET A 26 0.85 -12.13 9.07
C MET A 26 1.69 -12.94 10.04
N ASP A 27 1.14 -13.99 10.62
CA ASP A 27 1.93 -14.98 11.36
C ASP A 27 2.84 -15.76 10.40
N ALA A 28 4.15 -15.78 10.64
CA ALA A 28 5.13 -16.33 9.71
C ALA A 28 5.12 -17.87 9.64
N VAL A 29 4.50 -18.55 10.62
CA VAL A 29 4.46 -20.01 10.67
C VAL A 29 3.19 -20.54 10.00
N SER A 30 2.04 -19.98 10.36
CA SER A 30 0.72 -20.42 9.89
C SER A 30 0.22 -19.65 8.66
N GLY A 31 0.78 -18.47 8.38
CA GLY A 31 0.27 -17.55 7.35
C GLY A 31 -1.02 -16.84 7.75
N ALA A 32 -1.51 -17.02 8.98
CA ALA A 32 -2.74 -16.38 9.44
C ALA A 32 -2.59 -14.85 9.47
N LEU A 33 -3.63 -14.15 9.00
CA LEU A 33 -3.67 -12.69 9.03
C LEU A 33 -4.42 -12.22 10.29
N THR A 34 -3.85 -11.24 10.99
CA THR A 34 -4.57 -10.48 12.02
C THR A 34 -5.18 -9.23 11.42
N ALA A 35 -6.26 -8.75 12.03
CA ALA A 35 -7.01 -7.59 11.56
C ALA A 35 -6.12 -6.36 11.37
N ALA A 36 -6.52 -5.47 10.46
CA ALA A 36 -5.73 -4.33 10.05
C ALA A 36 -5.28 -3.48 11.25
N LYS A 37 -3.96 -3.30 11.37
CA LYS A 37 -3.34 -2.50 12.42
C LYS A 37 -3.56 -1.01 12.19
N THR A 38 -3.44 -0.59 10.94
CA THR A 38 -3.64 0.79 10.49
C THR A 38 -4.12 0.81 9.03
N CYS A 39 -4.85 1.86 8.67
CA CYS A 39 -5.18 2.16 7.27
C CYS A 39 -4.85 3.63 6.99
N VAL A 40 -4.33 3.91 5.80
CA VAL A 40 -4.02 5.26 5.32
C VAL A 40 -4.74 5.52 4.00
N SER A 41 -4.86 6.80 3.61
CA SER A 41 -5.30 7.16 2.27
C SER A 41 -4.38 6.52 1.22
N SER A 42 -4.97 5.98 0.15
CA SER A 42 -4.20 5.41 -0.97
C SER A 42 -3.48 6.45 -1.82
N GLY A 43 -3.70 7.75 -1.59
CA GLY A 43 -3.12 8.83 -2.39
C GLY A 43 -3.78 8.99 -3.77
N GLY A 44 -4.83 8.23 -4.06
CA GLY A 44 -5.62 8.32 -5.30
C GLY A 44 -7.03 7.75 -5.10
N THR A 45 -7.74 7.52 -6.19
CA THR A 45 -9.05 6.87 -6.22
C THR A 45 -8.97 5.54 -6.95
N PHE A 46 -9.77 4.57 -6.50
CA PHE A 46 -9.80 3.23 -7.07
C PHE A 46 -8.41 2.54 -7.12
N PRO A 47 -7.70 2.43 -5.98
CA PRO A 47 -6.37 1.84 -5.92
C PRO A 47 -6.39 0.35 -6.29
N ARG A 48 -6.02 0.03 -7.53
CA ARG A 48 -6.14 -1.33 -8.08
C ARG A 48 -4.80 -2.05 -8.14
N GLY A 49 -3.76 -1.36 -8.59
CA GLY A 49 -2.41 -1.87 -8.57
C GLY A 49 -1.74 -1.56 -7.24
N VAL A 50 -1.07 -2.55 -6.65
CA VAL A 50 -0.18 -2.36 -5.49
C VAL A 50 1.06 -3.23 -5.69
N ALA A 51 2.25 -2.69 -5.44
CA ALA A 51 3.48 -3.46 -5.44
C ALA A 51 4.49 -2.97 -4.40
N LEU A 52 5.19 -3.90 -3.75
CA LEU A 52 6.32 -3.62 -2.89
C LEU A 52 7.59 -3.55 -3.74
N ALA A 53 8.24 -2.40 -3.78
CA ALA A 53 9.54 -2.19 -4.38
C ALA A 53 10.60 -2.19 -3.26
N THR A 54 11.34 -3.28 -3.13
CA THR A 54 12.37 -3.42 -2.10
C THR A 54 13.69 -2.78 -2.54
N GLY A 55 14.31 -2.00 -1.66
CA GLY A 55 15.61 -1.37 -1.91
C GLY A 55 16.62 -1.72 -0.82
N GLU A 56 17.92 -1.53 -1.09
CA GLU A 56 18.96 -1.82 -0.10
C GLU A 56 18.80 -0.97 1.18
N THR A 57 18.42 0.30 1.01
CA THR A 57 18.28 1.24 2.13
C THR A 57 16.83 1.45 2.53
N GLN A 58 15.90 1.45 1.58
CA GLN A 58 14.51 1.86 1.79
C GLN A 58 13.59 1.08 0.87
N ASP A 59 12.51 0.55 1.45
CA ASP A 59 11.43 -0.08 0.72
C ASP A 59 10.32 0.94 0.44
N TYR A 60 9.65 0.76 -0.69
CA TYR A 60 8.53 1.57 -1.11
C TYR A 60 7.32 0.72 -1.46
N LEU A 61 6.13 1.24 -1.17
CA LEU A 61 4.89 0.70 -1.71
C LEU A 61 4.40 1.61 -2.83
N LEU A 62 4.24 1.04 -4.02
CA LEU A 62 3.67 1.70 -5.19
C LEU A 62 2.17 1.39 -5.24
N VAL A 63 1.34 2.41 -5.44
CA VAL A 63 -0.11 2.30 -5.50
C VAL A 63 -0.63 3.03 -6.74
N GLY A 64 -1.28 2.29 -7.63
CA GLY A 64 -1.89 2.83 -8.83
C GLY A 64 -3.33 3.25 -8.60
N GLY A 65 -3.59 4.56 -8.66
CA GLY A 65 -4.94 5.13 -8.65
C GLY A 65 -5.53 5.08 -10.05
N GLN A 66 -6.39 4.09 -10.31
CA GLN A 66 -6.93 3.83 -11.64
C GLN A 66 -7.73 5.03 -12.17
N ASP A 67 -8.62 5.58 -11.35
CA ASP A 67 -9.55 6.63 -11.79
C ASP A 67 -8.99 8.04 -11.61
N SER A 68 -7.93 8.18 -10.82
CA SER A 68 -7.22 9.45 -10.57
C SER A 68 -5.95 9.61 -11.41
N GLU A 69 -5.65 8.64 -12.27
CA GLU A 69 -4.52 8.67 -13.23
C GLU A 69 -3.19 9.05 -12.57
N ASN A 70 -2.91 8.41 -11.43
CA ASN A 70 -1.72 8.68 -10.65
C ASN A 70 -1.09 7.41 -10.06
N ILE A 71 0.21 7.50 -9.78
CA ILE A 71 0.92 6.54 -8.93
C ILE A 71 1.29 7.27 -7.63
N ALA A 72 0.77 6.76 -6.51
CA ALA A 72 1.21 7.18 -5.19
C ALA A 72 2.32 6.25 -4.71
N THR A 73 3.43 6.83 -4.25
CA THR A 73 4.58 6.12 -3.69
C THR A 73 4.63 6.38 -2.20
N PHE A 74 4.71 5.32 -1.42
CA PHE A 74 4.83 5.39 0.04
C PHE A 74 6.18 4.86 0.49
N VAL A 75 6.82 5.55 1.42
CA VAL A 75 7.92 4.99 2.22
C VAL A 75 7.34 3.96 3.16
N VAL A 76 7.93 2.76 3.19
CA VAL A 76 7.65 1.75 4.23
C VAL A 76 8.59 2.00 5.41
N GLU A 77 8.04 2.41 6.55
CA GLU A 77 8.83 2.70 7.74
C GLU A 77 9.39 1.41 8.36
N LYS A 78 10.72 1.34 8.53
CA LYS A 78 11.40 0.17 9.10
C LYS A 78 10.93 -0.10 10.53
N GLY A 79 10.64 -1.37 10.82
CA GLY A 79 10.23 -1.84 12.14
C GLY A 79 8.73 -1.71 12.43
N SER A 80 8.05 -0.71 11.87
CA SER A 80 6.59 -0.54 12.04
C SER A 80 5.79 -1.04 10.83
N ASN A 81 6.40 -1.09 9.64
CA ASN A 81 5.74 -1.34 8.35
C ASN A 81 4.63 -0.34 7.99
N GLN A 82 4.59 0.80 8.71
CA GLN A 82 3.64 1.87 8.40
C GLN A 82 4.03 2.58 7.10
N LEU A 83 3.03 3.19 6.47
CA LEU A 83 3.19 3.87 5.20
C LEU A 83 3.18 5.39 5.40
N LYS A 84 4.16 6.06 4.82
CA LYS A 84 4.19 7.51 4.71
C LYS A 84 4.20 7.90 3.24
N LEU A 85 3.22 8.71 2.81
CA LEU A 85 3.17 9.21 1.44
C LEU A 85 4.45 10.00 1.14
N ALA A 86 5.14 9.61 0.07
CA ALA A 86 6.40 10.19 -0.37
C ALA A 86 6.21 11.04 -1.63
N GLN A 87 5.45 10.50 -2.59
CA GLN A 87 5.20 11.14 -3.87
C GLN A 87 3.82 10.78 -4.38
N ASN A 88 3.25 11.70 -5.15
CA ASN A 88 2.07 11.45 -5.95
C ASN A 88 2.35 11.90 -7.39
N LEU A 89 2.67 10.95 -8.27
CA LEU A 89 2.97 11.20 -9.68
C LEU A 89 1.68 11.13 -10.50
N THR A 90 1.29 12.23 -11.14
CA THR A 90 0.08 12.33 -11.96
C THR A 90 0.37 12.12 -13.45
N GLY A 91 -0.68 11.91 -14.25
CA GLY A 91 -0.59 11.76 -15.70
C GLY A 91 -0.23 10.35 -16.15
N VAL A 92 -0.27 9.37 -15.25
CA VAL A 92 -0.14 7.96 -15.60
C VAL A 92 -1.55 7.44 -15.85
N VAL A 93 -1.88 7.13 -17.11
CA VAL A 93 -3.25 6.74 -17.47
C VAL A 93 -3.58 5.36 -16.91
N THR A 94 -4.62 5.27 -16.08
CA THR A 94 -5.21 4.02 -15.55
C THR A 94 -4.20 2.96 -15.03
N PRO A 95 -3.33 3.27 -14.06
CA PRO A 95 -2.33 2.34 -13.54
C PRO A 95 -3.00 1.26 -12.69
N VAL A 96 -3.09 0.04 -13.22
CA VAL A 96 -3.80 -1.08 -12.57
C VAL A 96 -2.89 -2.25 -12.18
N THR A 97 -1.64 -2.26 -12.62
CA THR A 97 -0.66 -3.32 -12.33
C THR A 97 0.76 -2.77 -12.33
N PHE A 98 1.65 -3.50 -11.68
CA PHE A 98 3.09 -3.25 -11.60
C PHE A 98 3.80 -4.59 -11.87
N ALA A 99 4.93 -4.55 -12.57
CA ALA A 99 5.71 -5.74 -12.93
C ALA A 99 6.79 -6.07 -11.89
#